data_AF-A0A0F9JTH8-F1
#
_entry.id   AF-A0A0F9JTH8-F1
#
_cell.length_a   1.000
_cell.length_b   1.000
_cell.length_c   1.000
_cell.angle_alpha   90.00
_cell.angle_beta   90.00
_cell.angle_gamma   90.00
#
_symmetry.space_group_name_H-M   'P 1'
#
loop_
_entity.id
_entity.type
_entity.pdbx_description
1 polymer ?
#
loop_
_entity_poly.entity_id
_entity_poly.type
_entity_poly.pdbx_seq_one_letter_code
_entity_poly.pdbx_strand_id
1 'polypeptide(L)'
;MDNLQLSKEFLEKVLNSNSRALVGRVMKRFEILSHSGDIKKSIKELIYESYRITKSQLESFSYGVEFKSPPKGKEDNNGQN
;
A
#
# COMPACT_ATOMS: atom_id res chain seq x y z
N MET A 1 3.38 -13.57 21.87
CA MET A 1 2.78 -12.73 20.83
C MET A 1 3.78 -12.69 19.69
N ASP A 2 3.41 -13.20 18.52
CA ASP A 2 4.29 -13.16 17.35
C ASP A 2 4.15 -11.78 16.70
N ASN A 3 5.20 -10.97 16.79
CA ASN A 3 5.25 -9.69 16.09
C ASN A 3 5.41 -9.95 14.59
N LEU A 4 4.33 -9.77 13.83
CA LEU A 4 4.40 -9.68 12.37
C LEU A 4 5.11 -8.38 11.98
N GLN A 5 6.44 -8.45 11.78
CA GLN A 5 7.18 -7.36 11.19
C GLN A 5 6.98 -7.36 9.67
N LEU A 6 6.60 -6.22 9.12
CA LEU A 6 6.57 -6.01 7.67
C LEU A 6 7.99 -6.15 7.12
N SER A 7 8.16 -6.97 6.08
CA SER A 7 9.44 -7.09 5.41
C SER A 7 9.75 -5.84 4.60
N LYS A 8 11.04 -5.49 4.51
CA LYS A 8 11.52 -4.36 3.70
C LYS A 8 11.09 -4.48 2.25
N GLU A 9 11.13 -5.70 1.69
CA GLU A 9 10.75 -5.98 0.30
C GLU A 9 9.28 -5.67 0.04
N PHE A 10 8.40 -5.99 1.00
CA PHE A 10 6.98 -5.66 0.87
C PHE A 10 6.75 -4.15 0.90
N LEU A 11 7.44 -3.43 1.79
CA LEU A 11 7.35 -1.97 1.86
C LEU A 11 7.85 -1.31 0.57
N GLU A 12 8.99 -1.77 0.04
CA GLU A 12 9.53 -1.29 -1.24
C GLU A 12 8.57 -1.57 -2.40
N LYS A 13 7.90 -2.72 -2.42
CA LYS A 13 6.89 -3.05 -3.43
C LYS A 13 5.70 -2.09 -3.38
N VAL A 14 5.19 -1.79 -2.18
CA VAL A 14 4.08 -0.84 -1.99
C VAL A 14 4.50 0.57 -2.43
N LEU A 15 5.68 1.04 -2.01
CA LEU A 15 6.21 2.35 -2.39
C LEU A 15 6.38 2.48 -3.90
N ASN A 16 6.95 1.47 -4.56
CA ASN A 16 7.12 1.46 -6.01
C ASN A 16 5.78 1.50 -6.76
N SER A 17 4.79 0.72 -6.30
CA SER A 17 3.45 0.71 -6.89
C SER A 17 2.78 2.08 -6.80
N ASN A 18 2.78 2.68 -5.61
CA ASN A 18 2.16 3.99 -5.37
C ASN A 18 2.89 5.10 -6.16
N SER A 19 4.21 5.03 -6.26
CA SER A 19 5.02 6.00 -7.01
C SER A 19 4.72 5.96 -8.51
N ARG A 20 4.64 4.77 -9.12
CA ARG A 20 4.28 4.62 -10.53
C ARG A 20 2.85 5.13 -10.81
N ALA A 21 1.90 4.80 -9.94
CA ALA A 21 0.53 5.29 -10.05
C ALA A 21 0.44 6.82 -9.95
N LEU A 22 1.25 7.44 -9.09
CA LEU A 22 1.36 8.90 -8.99
C LEU A 22 1.89 9.50 -10.30
N VAL A 23 2.99 8.97 -10.84
CA VAL A 23 3.57 9.43 -12.12
C VAL A 23 2.55 9.37 -13.26
N GLY A 24 1.84 8.25 -13.42
CA GLY A 24 0.83 8.13 -14.46
C GLY A 24 -0.30 9.16 -14.33
N ARG A 25 -0.73 9.44 -13.10
CA ARG A 25 -1.74 10.48 -12.82
C ARG A 25 -1.22 11.89 -13.11
N VAL A 26 0.05 12.17 -12.81
CA VAL A 26 0.71 13.44 -13.15
C VAL A 26 0.76 13.63 -14.68
N MET A 27 1.24 12.64 -15.42
CA MET A 27 1.36 12.71 -16.88
C MET A 27 -0.01 12.98 -17.55
N LYS A 28 -1.07 12.30 -17.09
CA LYS A 28 -2.43 12.55 -17.57
C LYS A 28 -2.91 13.99 -17.36
N ARG A 29 -2.47 14.67 -16.28
CA ARG A 29 -2.82 16.08 -16.05
C ARG A 29 -2.09 17.01 -17.03
N PHE A 30 -0.85 16.70 -17.37
CA PHE A 30 -0.10 17.45 -18.39
C PHE A 30 -0.71 17.31 -19.78
N GLU A 31 -1.32 16.17 -20.11
CA GLU A 31 -2.01 15.96 -21.40
C GLU A 31 -3.32 16.74 -21.51
N ILE A 32 -4.03 16.95 -20.39
CA ILE A 32 -5.38 17.53 -20.38
C ILE A 32 -5.36 19.05 -20.18
N LEU A 33 -4.39 19.58 -19.43
CA LEU A 33 -4.39 20.98 -19.01
C LEU A 33 -3.45 21.82 -19.88
N SER A 34 -3.97 22.92 -20.43
CA SER A 34 -3.22 23.81 -21.35
C SER A 34 -2.52 24.98 -20.64
N HIS A 35 -2.81 25.20 -19.36
CA HIS A 35 -2.28 26.32 -18.58
C HIS A 35 -1.47 25.82 -17.38
N SER A 36 -0.24 26.34 -17.26
CA SER A 36 0.73 25.93 -16.24
C SER A 36 0.24 26.16 -14.80
N GLY A 37 -0.62 27.15 -14.58
CA GLY A 37 -1.27 27.40 -13.29
C GLY A 37 -2.17 26.25 -12.83
N ASP A 38 -2.99 25.72 -13.75
CA ASP A 38 -3.92 24.62 -13.48
C ASP A 38 -3.17 23.31 -13.27
N ILE A 39 -2.10 23.10 -14.05
CA ILE A 39 -1.19 21.96 -13.88
C ILE A 39 -0.58 21.98 -12.48
N LYS A 40 -0.03 23.12 -12.04
CA LYS A 40 0.60 23.26 -10.72
C LYS A 40 -0.39 22.99 -9.59
N LYS A 41 -1.62 23.50 -9.70
CA LYS A 41 -2.69 23.25 -8.71
C LYS A 41 -3.06 21.77 -8.68
N SER A 42 -3.28 21.15 -9.85
CA SER A 42 -3.69 19.76 -9.96
C SER A 42 -2.62 18.78 -9.44
N ILE A 43 -1.34 19.05 -9.71
CA ILE A 43 -0.23 18.24 -9.18
C ILE A 43 -0.15 18.35 -7.65
N LYS A 44 -0.32 19.55 -7.07
CA LYS A 44 -0.33 19.72 -5.62
C LYS A 44 -1.44 18.89 -4.97
N GLU A 45 -2.66 18.97 -5.49
CA GLU A 45 -3.80 18.19 -5.00
C GLU A 45 -3.50 16.68 -5.05
N LEU A 46 -2.92 16.21 -6.16
CA LEU A 46 -2.57 14.80 -6.36
C LEU A 46 -1.50 14.30 -5.37
N ILE A 47 -0.51 15.14 -5.04
CA ILE A 47 0.53 14.82 -4.04
C ILE A 47 -0.12 14.68 -2.66
N TYR A 48 -0.96 15.64 -2.25
CA TYR A 48 -1.64 15.57 -0.95
C TYR A 48 -2.58 14.37 -0.83
N GLU A 49 -3.31 14.04 -1.90
CA GLU A 49 -4.16 12.85 -1.95
C GLU A 49 -3.33 11.57 -1.79
N SER A 50 -2.23 11.45 -2.53
CA SER A 50 -1.36 10.28 -2.47
C SER A 50 -0.68 10.12 -1.11
N TYR A 51 -0.32 11.23 -0.47
CA TYR A 51 0.18 11.24 0.91
C TYR A 51 -0.89 10.73 1.89
N ARG A 52 -2.13 11.22 1.81
CA ARG A 52 -3.24 10.76 2.67
C ARG A 52 -3.49 9.26 2.53
N ILE A 53 -3.49 8.74 1.30
CA ILE A 53 -3.66 7.31 1.03
C ILE A 53 -2.52 6.52 1.66
N THR A 54 -1.27 6.95 1.46
CA THR A 54 -0.09 6.26 1.99
C THR A 54 -0.09 6.28 3.52
N LYS A 55 -0.43 7.41 4.13
CA LYS A 55 -0.56 7.54 5.59
C LYS A 55 -1.64 6.60 6.14
N SER A 56 -2.81 6.55 5.51
CA SER A 56 -3.90 5.66 5.92
C SER A 56 -3.53 4.18 5.79
N GLN A 57 -2.79 3.80 4.73
CA GLN A 57 -2.24 2.46 4.58
C GLN A 57 -1.26 2.14 5.72
N LEU A 58 -0.35 3.07 6.03
CA LEU A 58 0.63 2.91 7.11
C LEU A 58 -0.05 2.77 8.48
N GLU A 59 -1.06 3.60 8.76
CA GLU A 59 -1.86 3.53 9.98
C GLU A 59 -2.61 2.19 10.07
N SER A 60 -3.21 1.73 8.97
CA SER A 60 -3.89 0.42 8.90
C SER A 60 -2.93 -0.74 9.22
N PHE A 61 -1.65 -0.63 8.85
CA PHE A 61 -0.63 -1.58 9.26
C PHE A 61 -0.28 -1.48 10.76
N SER A 62 -0.24 -0.26 11.32
CA SER A 62 0.09 -0.07 12.74
C SER A 62 -1.00 -0.51 13.71
N TYR A 63 -2.27 -0.54 13.28
CA TYR A 63 -3.38 -1.00 14.13
C TYR A 63 -3.49 -2.52 14.27
N GLY A 64 -2.63 -3.30 13.58
CA GLY A 64 -2.53 -4.75 13.74
C GLY A 64 -3.78 -5.49 13.28
N VAL A 65 -3.73 -6.14 12.13
CA VAL A 65 -4.80 -7.08 11.76
C VAL A 65 -4.58 -8.37 12.56
N GLU A 66 -5.45 -8.65 13.53
CA GLU A 66 -5.50 -9.97 14.17
C GLU A 66 -5.96 -11.01 13.14
N PHE A 67 -5.00 -11.66 12.46
CA PHE A 67 -5.29 -12.86 11.71
C PHE A 67 -5.57 -13.97 12.72
N LYS A 68 -6.85 -14.34 12.87
CA LYS A 68 -7.20 -15.63 13.46
C LYS A 68 -6.61 -16.71 12.56
N SER A 69 -5.44 -17.22 12.93
CA SER A 69 -4.88 -18.39 12.27
C SER A 69 -5.95 -19.48 12.30
N PRO A 70 -6.32 -20.09 11.16
CA PRO A 70 -7.17 -21.25 11.19
C PRO A 70 -6.52 -22.26 12.14
N PRO A 71 -7.29 -22.92 13.02
CA PRO A 71 -6.72 -23.86 13.97
C PRO A 71 -5.85 -24.83 13.17
N LYS A 72 -4.55 -24.93 13.54
CA LYS A 72 -3.65 -25.92 12.95
C LYS A 72 -4.40 -27.24 13.04
N GLY A 73 -4.84 -27.74 11.89
CA GLY A 73 -5.38 -29.08 11.78
C GLY A 73 -4.35 -29.98 12.43
N LYS A 74 -4.83 -30.79 13.38
CA LYS A 74 -4.05 -31.87 13.98
C LYS A 74 -3.31 -32.55 12.84
N GLU A 75 -1.99 -32.65 12.97
CA GLU A 75 -1.25 -33.66 12.23
C GLU A 75 -1.93 -34.98 12.56
N ASP A 76 -2.64 -35.55 11.58
CA ASP A 76 -3.09 -36.93 11.61
C ASP A 76 -1.82 -37.80 11.51
N ASN A 77 -1.07 -37.87 12.59
CA ASN A 77 -0.14 -38.94 12.85
C ASN A 77 -0.98 -40.19 13.16
N ASN A 78 -1.44 -40.86 12.12
CA ASN A 78 -1.73 -42.30 12.19
C ASN A 78 -0.87 -43.01 11.16
N GLY A 79 0.43 -43.07 11.49
CA GLY A 79 1.25 -44.19 11.08
C GLY A 79 0.90 -45.42 11.91
N GLN A 80 0.77 -46.55 11.22
CA GLN A 80 1.07 -47.91 11.69
C GLN A 80 0.24 -48.47 12.86
N ASN A 81 -0.73 -49.32 12.51
CA ASN A 81 -0.65 -50.75 12.82
C ASN A 81 -1.51 -51.56 11.84
#